data_AF-A0A2T5EPI1-F1
#
_entry.id   AF-A0A2T5EPI1-F1
#
_cell.length_a   1.000
_cell.length_b   1.000
_cell.length_c   1.000
_cell.angle_alpha   90.00
_cell.angle_beta   90.00
_cell.angle_gamma   90.00
#
_symmetry.space_group_name_H-M   'P 1'
#
loop_
_entity.id
_entity.type
_entity.pdbx_description
1 polymer ?
#
loop_
_entity_poly.entity_id
_entity_poly.type
_entity_poly.pdbx_seq_one_letter_code
_entity_poly.pdbx_strand_id
1 'polypeptide(L)'
;GRKARKAHLDIKYAPVTLKSPANKKEFDNIPLYYVGCIEQGESGNKLAWHLLTSEPITSKEEALKIVSYYERRWLIEYFHKVWKSEGTEVEQLRMQSKDNLERLSVVLAFIATRLLQLRFMNESGELSKTSCEQVLKGKAWKLMWLKLESKKLPKEAPNISWAYNGITRLGGWKNTKRTGRASIKTLWQGWFRLQTILEGYELAKSLD
;
A
#
# COMPACT_ATOMS: atom_id res chain seq x y z
N GLY A 1 -8.20 21.55 3.81
CA GLY A 1 -6.87 20.89 3.67
C GLY A 1 -5.79 21.94 3.60
N ARG A 2 -4.56 21.64 4.03
CA ARG A 2 -3.42 22.57 3.91
C ARG A 2 -3.09 22.81 2.42
N LYS A 3 -2.84 24.07 2.04
CA LYS A 3 -2.42 24.41 0.67
C LYS A 3 -1.09 23.76 0.35
N ALA A 4 -0.92 23.31 -0.90
CA ALA A 4 0.37 22.83 -1.39
C ALA A 4 1.40 23.95 -1.32
N ARG A 5 2.64 23.61 -0.96
CA ARG A 5 3.76 24.55 -0.89
C ARG A 5 5.07 23.84 -1.23
N LYS A 6 6.05 24.59 -1.71
CA LYS A 6 7.43 24.12 -1.84
C LYS A 6 8.16 24.38 -0.52
N ALA A 7 9.05 23.47 -0.12
CA ALA A 7 9.90 23.59 1.06
C ALA A 7 11.35 23.37 0.63
N HIS A 8 12.28 24.17 1.17
CA HIS A 8 13.72 23.99 0.98
C HIS A 8 14.29 23.40 2.26
N LEU A 9 15.05 22.31 2.12
CA LEU A 9 15.50 21.47 3.23
C LEU A 9 17.03 21.47 3.27
N ASP A 10 17.58 21.73 4.45
CA ASP A 10 18.99 21.52 4.75
C ASP A 10 19.19 20.06 5.14
N ILE A 11 20.11 19.39 4.44
CA ILE A 11 20.51 18.01 4.73
C ILE A 11 21.86 18.01 5.43
N LYS A 12 21.91 17.48 6.65
CA LYS A 12 23.13 17.31 7.44
C LYS A 12 23.30 15.84 7.78
N TYR A 13 24.51 15.32 7.69
CA TYR A 13 24.79 13.93 8.05
C TYR A 13 26.14 13.82 8.74
N ALA A 14 26.25 12.87 9.67
CA ALA A 14 27.48 12.60 10.39
C ALA A 14 27.46 11.20 11.01
N PRO A 15 28.63 10.54 11.18
CA PRO A 15 28.76 9.47 12.16
C PRO A 15 28.55 10.06 13.56
N VAL A 16 27.79 9.34 14.39
CA VAL A 16 27.52 9.70 15.79
C VAL A 16 27.65 8.47 16.67
N THR A 17 27.78 8.68 17.97
CA THR A 17 27.83 7.60 18.95
C THR A 17 26.76 7.86 20.00
N LEU A 18 25.76 6.99 20.03
CA LEU A 18 24.70 7.06 21.03
C LEU A 18 25.24 6.54 22.36
N LYS A 19 25.26 7.41 23.37
CA LYS A 19 25.74 7.05 24.70
C LYS A 19 24.74 6.13 25.39
N SER A 20 25.25 5.14 26.10
CA SER A 20 24.41 4.32 26.98
C SER A 20 23.74 5.19 28.05
N PRO A 21 22.47 4.89 28.43
CA PRO A 21 21.80 5.62 29.49
C PRO A 21 22.63 5.62 30.78
N ALA A 22 22.60 6.72 31.54
CA ALA A 22 23.43 6.88 32.74
C ALA A 22 23.25 5.76 33.78
N ASN A 23 22.06 5.15 33.82
CA ASN A 23 21.67 4.08 34.74
C ASN A 23 21.95 2.67 34.19
N LYS A 24 22.54 2.55 33.01
CA LYS A 24 22.83 1.30 32.31
C LYS A 24 24.23 1.33 31.68
N LYS A 25 25.25 1.60 32.51
CA LYS A 25 26.66 1.77 32.09
C LYS A 25 27.32 0.47 31.65
N GLU A 26 26.70 -0.67 31.96
CA GLU A 26 27.13 -2.00 31.55
C GLU A 26 26.99 -2.25 30.04
N PHE A 27 26.20 -1.45 29.33
CA PHE A 27 26.07 -1.55 27.88
C PHE A 27 27.03 -0.61 27.16
N ASP A 28 27.54 -1.06 26.01
CA ASP A 28 28.42 -0.28 25.15
C ASP A 28 27.67 0.85 24.44
N ASN A 29 28.41 1.94 24.18
CA ASN A 29 27.91 3.01 23.32
C ASN A 29 27.72 2.48 21.89
N ILE A 30 26.66 2.93 21.23
CA ILE A 30 26.28 2.42 19.91
C ILE A 30 26.74 3.41 18.82
N PRO A 31 27.77 3.07 18.00
CA PRO A 31 28.12 3.85 16.84
C PRO A 31 27.05 3.69 15.75
N LEU A 32 26.60 4.80 15.18
CA LEU A 32 25.59 4.84 14.12
C LEU A 32 25.70 6.13 13.32
N TYR A 33 24.83 6.32 12.33
CA TYR A 33 24.83 7.52 11.49
C TYR A 33 23.57 8.35 11.72
N TYR A 34 23.73 9.66 11.67
CA TYR A 34 22.67 10.64 11.80
C TYR A 34 22.40 11.33 10.46
N VAL A 35 21.13 11.55 10.14
CA VAL A 35 20.67 12.42 9.05
C VAL A 35 19.64 13.40 9.58
N GLY A 36 19.96 14.69 9.51
CA GLY A 36 19.05 15.80 9.72
C GLY A 36 18.49 16.28 8.39
N CYS A 37 17.17 16.36 8.27
CA CYS A 37 16.47 16.97 7.15
C CYS A 37 15.53 18.06 7.72
N ILE A 38 15.98 19.31 7.66
CA ILE A 38 15.35 20.42 8.37
C ILE A 38 14.99 21.51 7.37
N GLU A 39 13.73 21.93 7.39
CA GLU A 39 13.24 23.01 6.54
C GLU A 39 13.82 24.37 6.97
N GLN A 40 14.25 25.13 5.96
CA GLN A 40 14.75 26.49 6.13
C GLN A 40 13.64 27.46 6.55
N GLY A 41 14.01 28.45 7.36
CA GLY A 41 13.12 29.52 7.82
C GLY A 41 12.60 29.35 9.25
N GLU A 42 11.89 30.36 9.73
CA GLU A 42 11.51 30.53 11.15
C GLU A 42 10.07 30.11 11.46
N SER A 43 9.37 29.48 10.51
CA SER A 43 7.98 29.08 10.74
C SER A 43 7.89 28.01 11.85
N GLY A 44 6.91 28.17 12.77
CA GLY A 44 6.69 27.23 13.87
C GLY A 44 6.26 25.82 13.44
N ASN A 45 5.88 25.62 12.16
CA ASN A 45 5.44 24.34 11.59
C ASN A 45 6.42 23.78 10.56
N LYS A 46 7.72 24.10 10.68
CA LYS A 46 8.76 23.63 9.78
C LYS A 46 8.89 22.10 9.82
N LEU A 47 9.18 21.49 8.67
CA LEU A 47 9.54 20.08 8.60
C LEU A 47 10.91 19.89 9.28
N ALA A 48 10.99 18.95 10.21
CA ALA A 48 12.25 18.60 10.87
C ALA A 48 12.27 17.10 11.12
N TRP A 49 13.09 16.38 10.36
CA TRP A 49 13.39 14.98 10.58
C TRP A 49 14.81 14.82 11.11
N HIS A 50 14.91 14.03 12.17
CA HIS A 50 16.16 13.60 12.79
C HIS A 50 16.17 12.08 12.71
N LEU A 51 16.96 11.54 11.80
CA LEU A 51 16.99 10.11 11.49
C LEU A 51 18.29 9.52 12.03
N LEU A 52 18.18 8.37 12.69
CA LEU A 52 19.30 7.55 13.10
C LEU A 52 19.26 6.27 12.26
N THR A 53 20.40 5.84 11.73
CA THR A 53 20.49 4.68 10.85
C THR A 53 21.78 3.91 11.06
N SER A 54 21.73 2.60 10.83
CA SER A 54 22.90 1.73 10.76
C SER A 54 23.61 1.77 9.41
N GLU A 55 22.92 2.26 8.38
CA GLU A 55 23.50 2.40 7.04
C GLU A 55 24.64 3.44 7.06
N PRO A 56 25.82 3.14 6.51
CA PRO A 56 26.93 4.07 6.48
C PRO A 56 26.60 5.28 5.59
N ILE A 57 26.99 6.46 6.08
CA ILE A 57 26.79 7.72 5.37
C ILE A 57 28.08 8.53 5.39
N THR A 58 28.65 8.69 4.20
CA THR A 58 29.86 9.43 3.89
C THR A 58 29.64 10.49 2.82
N SER A 59 28.51 10.43 2.11
CA SER A 59 28.17 11.34 1.02
C SER A 59 26.74 11.91 1.14
N LYS A 60 26.49 12.97 0.38
CA LYS A 60 25.16 13.59 0.26
C LYS A 60 24.16 12.63 -0.36
N GLU A 61 24.58 11.86 -1.34
CA GLU A 61 23.76 10.92 -2.10
C GLU A 61 23.24 9.80 -1.18
N GLU A 62 24.11 9.30 -0.29
CA GLU A 62 23.74 8.33 0.74
C GLU A 62 22.73 8.91 1.74
N ALA A 63 22.97 10.14 2.22
CA ALA A 63 22.03 10.81 3.13
C ALA A 63 20.64 10.99 2.50
N LEU A 64 20.58 11.40 1.23
CA LEU A 64 19.33 11.51 0.48
C LEU A 64 18.64 10.16 0.28
N LYS A 65 19.41 9.07 0.11
CA LYS A 65 18.87 7.72 0.03
C LYS A 65 18.15 7.33 1.33
N ILE A 66 18.73 7.64 2.49
CA ILE A 66 18.10 7.40 3.81
C ILE A 66 16.81 8.19 3.97
N VAL A 67 16.80 9.47 3.58
CA VAL A 67 15.58 10.29 3.56
C VAL A 67 14.52 9.63 2.68
N SER A 68 14.88 9.15 1.47
CA SER A 68 13.95 8.49 0.55
C SER A 68 13.33 7.20 1.12
N TYR A 69 14.06 6.48 1.99
CA TYR A 69 13.52 5.34 2.71
C TYR A 69 12.49 5.78 3.75
N TYR A 70 12.80 6.83 4.51
CA TYR A 70 11.92 7.34 5.55
C TYR A 70 10.64 7.99 4.98
N GLU A 71 10.72 8.61 3.78
CA GLU A 71 9.53 9.07 3.04
C GLU A 71 8.53 7.92 2.79
N ARG A 72 9.02 6.70 2.60
CA ARG A 72 8.21 5.50 2.39
C ARG A 72 7.63 4.92 3.69
N ARG A 73 8.03 5.41 4.87
CA ARG A 73 7.48 4.95 6.17
C ARG A 73 5.96 5.08 6.19
N TRP A 74 5.40 6.12 5.57
CA TRP A 74 3.95 6.36 5.55
C TRP A 74 3.13 5.27 4.83
N LEU A 75 3.79 4.37 4.05
CA LEU A 75 3.11 3.25 3.42
C LEU A 75 2.39 2.34 4.43
N ILE A 76 2.91 2.19 5.66
CA ILE A 76 2.25 1.41 6.70
C ILE A 76 0.95 2.06 7.17
N GLU A 77 0.89 3.39 7.24
CA GLU A 77 -0.35 4.11 7.56
C GLU A 77 -1.38 3.95 6.46
N TYR A 78 -0.91 3.88 5.22
CA TYR A 78 -1.78 3.58 4.08
C TYR A 78 -2.34 2.17 4.19
N PHE A 79 -1.53 1.18 4.59
CA PHE A 79 -1.99 -0.17 4.94
C PHE A 79 -3.03 -0.16 6.06
N HIS A 80 -2.78 0.51 7.19
CA HIS A 80 -3.76 0.60 8.27
C HIS A 80 -5.08 1.19 7.80
N LYS A 81 -5.04 2.22 6.95
CA LYS A 81 -6.23 2.84 6.37
C LYS A 81 -7.01 1.88 5.48
N VAL A 82 -6.33 1.10 4.65
CA VAL A 82 -6.99 0.06 3.81
C VAL A 82 -7.55 -1.06 4.66
N TRP A 83 -6.83 -1.50 5.68
CA TRP A 83 -7.26 -2.61 6.53
C TRP A 83 -8.47 -2.25 7.39
N LYS A 84 -8.48 -1.01 7.90
CA LYS A 84 -9.51 -0.48 8.80
C LYS A 84 -10.59 0.28 8.04
N SER A 85 -10.43 1.58 7.80
CA SER A 85 -11.56 2.47 7.54
C SER A 85 -11.94 2.66 6.06
N GLU A 86 -11.03 2.41 5.11
CA GLU A 86 -11.29 2.66 3.68
C GLU A 86 -11.36 1.41 2.81
N GLY A 87 -10.99 0.23 3.33
CA GLY A 87 -10.98 -1.02 2.57
C GLY A 87 -11.71 -2.12 3.30
N THR A 88 -10.97 -3.07 3.88
CA THR A 88 -11.53 -4.32 4.39
C THR A 88 -12.40 -4.20 5.64
N GLU A 89 -12.51 -3.01 6.24
CA GLU A 89 -13.46 -2.73 7.33
C GLU A 89 -13.29 -3.68 8.54
N VAL A 90 -12.05 -4.03 8.91
CA VAL A 90 -11.77 -5.02 9.97
C VAL A 90 -12.39 -4.65 11.33
N GLU A 91 -12.53 -3.36 11.63
CA GLU A 91 -13.13 -2.86 12.87
C GLU A 91 -14.69 -2.92 12.85
N GLN A 92 -15.29 -3.24 11.70
CA GLN A 92 -16.74 -3.46 11.55
C GLN A 92 -17.15 -4.94 11.74
N LEU A 93 -16.19 -5.84 11.97
CA LEU A 93 -16.49 -7.22 12.29
C LEU A 93 -17.34 -7.33 13.57
N ARG A 94 -18.30 -8.25 13.59
CA ARG A 94 -19.22 -8.52 14.71
C ARG A 94 -19.17 -10.00 15.14
N MET A 95 -17.97 -10.58 15.12
CA MET A 95 -17.74 -11.96 15.55
C MET A 95 -17.97 -12.10 17.04
N GLN A 96 -18.63 -13.19 17.44
CA GLN A 96 -19.00 -13.45 18.83
C GLN A 96 -17.86 -14.09 19.65
N SER A 97 -16.75 -14.48 19.02
CA SER A 97 -15.57 -15.01 19.70
C SER A 97 -14.30 -14.26 19.29
N LYS A 98 -13.39 -14.13 20.25
CA LYS A 98 -12.06 -13.54 20.05
C LYS A 98 -11.29 -14.28 18.95
N ASP A 99 -11.28 -15.60 18.99
CA ASP A 99 -10.50 -16.41 18.04
C ASP A 99 -11.02 -16.31 16.60
N ASN A 100 -12.34 -16.13 16.42
CA ASN A 100 -12.91 -15.90 15.10
C ASN A 100 -12.59 -14.50 14.59
N LEU A 101 -12.62 -13.50 15.49
CA LEU A 101 -12.21 -12.14 15.16
C LEU A 101 -10.75 -12.11 14.71
N GLU A 102 -9.84 -12.70 15.48
CA GLU A 102 -8.40 -12.74 15.19
C GLU A 102 -8.11 -13.42 13.84
N ARG A 103 -8.71 -14.59 13.59
CA ARG A 103 -8.55 -15.32 12.32
C ARG A 103 -9.00 -14.47 11.13
N LEU A 104 -10.17 -13.84 11.21
CA LEU A 104 -10.68 -13.04 10.10
C LEU A 104 -9.88 -11.73 9.94
N SER A 105 -9.41 -11.13 11.03
CA SER A 105 -8.54 -9.95 10.99
C SER A 105 -7.26 -10.21 10.21
N VAL A 106 -6.64 -11.38 10.39
CA VAL A 106 -5.45 -11.80 9.63
C VAL A 106 -5.78 -11.97 8.14
N VAL A 107 -6.88 -12.64 7.80
CA VAL A 107 -7.31 -12.80 6.39
C VAL A 107 -7.53 -11.43 5.73
N LEU A 108 -8.23 -10.52 6.40
CA LEU A 108 -8.48 -9.17 5.88
C LEU A 108 -7.19 -8.36 5.74
N ALA A 109 -6.19 -8.56 6.60
CA ALA A 109 -4.88 -7.91 6.47
C ALA A 109 -4.18 -8.31 5.17
N PHE A 110 -4.19 -9.60 4.81
CA PHE A 110 -3.62 -10.06 3.53
C PHE A 110 -4.38 -9.50 2.33
N ILE A 111 -5.71 -9.41 2.42
CA ILE A 111 -6.51 -8.81 1.35
C ILE A 111 -6.20 -7.32 1.21
N ALA A 112 -6.09 -6.57 2.33
CA ALA A 112 -5.70 -5.16 2.33
C ALA A 112 -4.34 -4.96 1.65
N THR A 113 -3.35 -5.81 1.95
CA THR A 113 -2.05 -5.78 1.26
C THR A 113 -2.18 -6.06 -0.24
N ARG A 114 -3.02 -7.02 -0.65
CA ARG A 114 -3.26 -7.31 -2.08
C ARG A 114 -3.91 -6.14 -2.83
N LEU A 115 -4.86 -5.45 -2.21
CA LEU A 115 -5.48 -4.25 -2.77
C LEU A 115 -4.43 -3.14 -2.97
N LEU A 116 -3.53 -2.97 -2.01
CA LEU A 116 -2.43 -2.01 -2.12
C LEU A 116 -1.43 -2.38 -3.21
N GLN A 117 -1.02 -3.65 -3.27
CA GLN A 117 -0.15 -4.15 -4.33
C GLN A 117 -0.74 -3.87 -5.71
N LEU A 118 -2.01 -4.22 -5.92
CA LEU A 118 -2.69 -3.97 -7.19
C LEU A 118 -2.69 -2.48 -7.58
N ARG A 119 -2.94 -1.59 -6.61
CA ARG A 119 -2.86 -0.14 -6.83
C ARG A 119 -1.44 0.29 -7.22
N PHE A 120 -0.42 -0.11 -6.48
CA PHE A 120 0.97 0.28 -6.74
C PHE A 120 1.49 -0.29 -8.07
N MET A 121 1.11 -1.53 -8.42
CA MET A 121 1.47 -2.13 -9.69
C MET A 121 0.79 -1.41 -10.88
N ASN A 122 -0.46 -0.95 -10.73
CA ASN A 122 -1.11 -0.14 -11.75
C ASN A 122 -0.49 1.27 -11.87
N GLU A 123 -0.04 1.86 -10.76
CA GLU A 123 0.67 3.15 -10.78
C GLU A 123 2.10 3.03 -11.32
N SER A 124 2.69 1.83 -11.31
CA SER A 124 3.98 1.54 -11.92
C SER A 124 3.86 1.45 -13.44
N GLY A 125 4.67 2.23 -14.17
CA GLY A 125 4.66 2.22 -15.64
C GLY A 125 5.09 0.89 -16.27
N GLU A 126 5.97 0.14 -15.59
CA GLU A 126 6.45 -1.16 -16.05
C GLU A 126 5.49 -2.28 -15.65
N LEU A 127 5.18 -2.38 -14.35
CA LEU A 127 4.35 -3.47 -13.84
C LEU A 127 2.91 -3.41 -14.36
N SER A 128 2.36 -2.21 -14.61
CA SER A 128 1.01 -2.06 -15.15
C SER A 128 0.77 -2.77 -16.48
N LYS A 129 1.83 -3.01 -17.26
CA LYS A 129 1.81 -3.69 -18.56
C LYS A 129 2.00 -5.20 -18.46
N THR A 130 2.45 -5.70 -17.32
CA THR A 130 2.64 -7.14 -17.09
C THR A 130 1.31 -7.87 -16.90
N SER A 131 1.31 -9.19 -17.07
CA SER A 131 0.11 -10.03 -16.93
C SER A 131 -0.54 -9.91 -15.55
N CYS A 132 -1.88 -9.80 -15.53
CA CYS A 132 -2.65 -9.73 -14.29
C CYS A 132 -2.64 -11.03 -13.47
N GLU A 133 -2.13 -12.15 -14.01
CA GLU A 133 -2.08 -13.44 -13.28
C GLU A 133 -1.22 -13.42 -12.03
N GLN A 134 -0.31 -12.45 -11.91
CA GLN A 134 0.45 -12.20 -10.68
C GLN A 134 -0.47 -11.85 -9.48
N VAL A 135 -1.66 -11.32 -9.75
CA VAL A 135 -2.63 -10.86 -8.74
C VAL A 135 -3.97 -11.61 -8.83
N LEU A 136 -4.52 -11.75 -10.04
CA LEU A 136 -5.78 -12.43 -10.31
C LEU A 136 -5.53 -13.75 -11.05
N LYS A 137 -5.56 -14.87 -10.32
CA LYS A 137 -5.25 -16.18 -10.89
C LYS A 137 -6.45 -16.81 -11.60
N GLY A 138 -6.17 -17.47 -12.72
CA GLY A 138 -7.04 -18.46 -13.36
C GLY A 138 -8.48 -17.99 -13.60
N LYS A 139 -9.42 -18.51 -12.79
CA LYS A 139 -10.86 -18.25 -12.94
C LYS A 139 -11.22 -16.78 -12.66
N ALA A 140 -10.50 -16.11 -11.76
CA ALA A 140 -10.86 -14.76 -11.32
C ALA A 140 -10.87 -13.74 -12.46
N TRP A 141 -9.77 -13.66 -13.23
CA TRP A 141 -9.70 -12.71 -14.35
C TRP A 141 -10.64 -13.12 -15.50
N LYS A 142 -10.82 -14.43 -15.74
CA LYS A 142 -11.72 -14.95 -16.78
C LYS A 142 -13.18 -14.61 -16.51
N LEU A 143 -13.66 -14.83 -15.28
CA LEU A 143 -15.02 -14.47 -14.89
C LEU A 143 -15.24 -12.95 -14.92
N MET A 144 -14.24 -12.18 -14.48
CA MET A 144 -14.28 -10.72 -14.59
C MET A 144 -14.36 -10.26 -16.04
N TRP A 145 -13.61 -10.89 -16.96
CA TRP A 145 -13.66 -10.61 -18.38
C TRP A 145 -15.05 -10.87 -18.96
N LEU A 146 -15.62 -12.05 -18.70
CA LEU A 146 -16.96 -12.42 -19.16
C LEU A 146 -18.02 -11.43 -18.65
N LYS A 147 -17.90 -10.98 -17.40
CA LYS A 147 -18.85 -10.04 -16.79
C LYS A 147 -18.75 -8.62 -17.36
N LEU A 148 -17.53 -8.13 -17.63
CA LEU A 148 -17.29 -6.72 -17.97
C LEU A 148 -17.21 -6.44 -19.47
N GLU A 149 -16.71 -7.39 -20.25
CA GLU A 149 -16.46 -7.22 -21.67
C GLU A 149 -17.51 -7.93 -22.53
N SER A 150 -18.19 -8.95 -21.99
CA SER A 150 -19.19 -9.76 -22.71
C SER A 150 -18.68 -10.30 -24.06
N LYS A 151 -17.37 -10.59 -24.14
CA LYS A 151 -16.67 -11.07 -25.34
C LYS A 151 -16.07 -12.45 -25.08
N LYS A 152 -15.69 -13.15 -26.16
CA LYS A 152 -14.91 -14.38 -26.07
C LYS A 152 -13.65 -14.16 -25.21
N LEU A 153 -13.28 -15.19 -24.44
CA LEU A 153 -12.10 -15.13 -23.59
C LEU A 153 -10.83 -15.00 -24.46
N PRO A 154 -9.91 -14.09 -24.10
CA PRO A 154 -8.62 -14.00 -24.76
C PRO A 154 -7.77 -15.23 -24.43
N LYS A 155 -6.83 -15.56 -25.33
CA LYS A 155 -5.88 -16.67 -25.10
C LYS A 155 -4.92 -16.37 -23.96
N GLU A 156 -4.51 -15.11 -23.85
CA GLU A 156 -3.59 -14.62 -22.82
C GLU A 156 -4.33 -13.73 -21.83
N ALA A 157 -3.87 -13.75 -20.58
CA ALA A 157 -4.41 -12.91 -19.53
C ALA A 157 -4.12 -11.42 -19.83
N PRO A 158 -5.08 -10.51 -19.61
CA PRO A 158 -4.85 -9.08 -19.75
C PRO A 158 -3.81 -8.56 -18.75
N ASN A 159 -3.40 -7.30 -18.91
CA ASN A 159 -2.42 -6.69 -18.03
C ASN A 159 -2.99 -6.23 -16.68
N ILE A 160 -2.10 -5.86 -15.75
CA ILE A 160 -2.48 -5.38 -14.41
C ILE A 160 -3.36 -4.14 -14.48
N SER A 161 -3.11 -3.23 -15.43
CA SER A 161 -3.95 -2.04 -15.57
C SER A 161 -5.40 -2.41 -15.90
N TRP A 162 -5.61 -3.39 -16.78
CA TRP A 162 -6.93 -3.94 -17.04
C TRP A 162 -7.55 -4.54 -15.78
N ALA A 163 -6.79 -5.31 -14.99
CA ALA A 163 -7.31 -5.90 -13.76
C ALA A 163 -7.73 -4.85 -12.72
N TYR A 164 -6.92 -3.81 -12.52
CA TYR A 164 -7.25 -2.68 -11.64
C TYR A 164 -8.52 -1.97 -12.12
N ASN A 165 -8.60 -1.65 -13.41
CA ASN A 165 -9.77 -1.00 -14.00
C ASN A 165 -11.02 -1.89 -13.94
N GLY A 166 -10.87 -3.20 -14.12
CA GLY A 166 -11.96 -4.17 -14.04
C GLY A 166 -12.54 -4.25 -12.64
N ILE A 167 -11.68 -4.42 -11.63
CA ILE A 167 -12.10 -4.47 -10.22
C ILE A 167 -12.79 -3.15 -9.85
N THR A 168 -12.19 -2.01 -10.17
CA THR A 168 -12.78 -0.71 -9.82
C THR A 168 -14.11 -0.45 -10.55
N ARG A 169 -14.27 -0.89 -11.80
CA ARG A 169 -15.56 -0.88 -12.53
C ARG A 169 -16.61 -1.76 -11.83
N LEU A 170 -16.24 -2.95 -11.35
CA LEU A 170 -17.14 -3.80 -10.54
C LEU A 170 -17.57 -3.09 -9.25
N GLY A 171 -16.69 -2.27 -8.67
CA GLY A 171 -17.00 -1.41 -7.52
C GLY A 171 -17.77 -0.13 -7.87
N GLY A 172 -18.17 0.07 -9.14
CA GLY A 172 -18.94 1.23 -9.57
C GLY A 172 -18.13 2.48 -9.91
N TRP A 173 -16.80 2.36 -10.10
CA TRP A 173 -15.97 3.49 -10.51
C TRP A 173 -16.28 3.93 -11.94
N LYS A 174 -16.59 5.22 -12.11
CA LYS A 174 -16.88 5.85 -13.42
C LYS A 174 -15.74 6.73 -13.95
N ASN A 175 -14.67 6.92 -13.17
CA ASN A 175 -13.54 7.81 -13.48
C ASN A 175 -13.95 9.23 -13.96
N THR A 176 -14.99 9.81 -13.34
CA THR A 176 -15.60 11.08 -13.81
C THR A 176 -14.61 12.26 -13.79
N LYS A 177 -13.66 12.27 -12.84
CA LYS A 177 -12.61 13.30 -12.74
C LYS A 177 -11.37 12.99 -13.58
N ARG A 178 -11.36 11.87 -14.34
CA ARG A 178 -10.24 11.42 -15.19
C ARG A 178 -8.88 11.36 -14.46
N THR A 179 -8.90 11.10 -13.16
CA THR A 179 -7.69 11.03 -12.34
C THR A 179 -6.91 9.74 -12.55
N GLY A 180 -7.54 8.72 -13.16
CA GLY A 180 -6.92 7.40 -13.34
C GLY A 180 -6.74 6.62 -12.03
N ARG A 181 -7.23 7.16 -10.90
CA ARG A 181 -7.10 6.58 -9.57
C ARG A 181 -8.45 6.45 -8.89
N ALA A 182 -8.89 5.22 -8.67
CA ALA A 182 -10.06 4.90 -7.86
C ALA A 182 -9.73 4.97 -6.37
N SER A 183 -10.75 5.23 -5.53
CA SER A 183 -10.61 5.12 -4.08
C SER A 183 -10.35 3.67 -3.67
N ILE A 184 -9.70 3.46 -2.52
CA ILE A 184 -9.51 2.12 -1.96
C ILE A 184 -10.86 1.46 -1.69
N LYS A 185 -11.84 2.23 -1.22
CA LYS A 185 -13.19 1.73 -0.96
C LYS A 185 -13.83 1.12 -2.20
N THR A 186 -13.72 1.80 -3.33
CA THR A 186 -14.24 1.27 -4.61
C THR A 186 -13.46 0.04 -5.07
N LEU A 187 -12.15 0.00 -4.86
CA LEU A 187 -11.34 -1.18 -5.16
C LEU A 187 -11.74 -2.38 -4.29
N TRP A 188 -11.97 -2.16 -2.99
CA TRP A 188 -12.47 -3.19 -2.07
C TRP A 188 -13.86 -3.71 -2.46
N GLN A 189 -14.81 -2.81 -2.73
CA GLN A 189 -16.16 -3.19 -3.16
C GLN A 189 -16.13 -4.02 -4.44
N GLY A 190 -15.29 -3.64 -5.40
CA GLY A 190 -15.07 -4.39 -6.62
C GLY A 190 -14.45 -5.76 -6.39
N TRP A 191 -13.47 -5.84 -5.50
CA TRP A 191 -12.82 -7.10 -5.12
C TRP A 191 -13.83 -8.04 -4.47
N PHE A 192 -14.60 -7.54 -3.49
CA PHE A 192 -15.64 -8.30 -2.83
C PHE A 192 -16.69 -8.82 -3.82
N ARG A 193 -17.14 -7.96 -4.76
CA ARG A 193 -18.07 -8.36 -5.82
C ARG A 193 -17.51 -9.46 -6.71
N LEU A 194 -16.21 -9.40 -7.03
CA LEU A 194 -15.53 -10.46 -7.79
C LEU A 194 -15.49 -11.78 -7.02
N GLN A 195 -15.23 -11.74 -5.70
CA GLN A 195 -15.28 -12.94 -4.86
C GLN A 195 -16.68 -13.57 -4.84
N THR A 196 -17.74 -12.77 -4.74
CA THR A 196 -19.13 -13.28 -4.82
C THR A 196 -19.43 -13.94 -6.18
N ILE A 197 -18.89 -13.40 -7.28
CA ILE A 197 -19.04 -14.01 -8.61
C ILE A 197 -18.31 -15.36 -8.68
N LEU A 198 -17.10 -15.43 -8.11
CA LEU A 198 -16.34 -16.68 -8.02
C LEU A 198 -17.07 -17.74 -7.20
N GLU A 199 -17.58 -17.36 -6.03
CA GLU A 199 -18.38 -18.24 -5.18
C GLU A 199 -19.62 -18.77 -5.92
N GLY A 200 -20.38 -17.88 -6.57
CA GLY A 200 -21.55 -18.29 -7.37
C GLY A 200 -21.21 -19.23 -8.52
N TYR A 201 -20.04 -19.05 -9.15
CA TYR A 201 -19.55 -19.96 -10.19
C TYR A 201 -19.19 -21.35 -9.65
N GLU A 202 -18.50 -21.43 -8.51
CA GLU A 202 -18.18 -22.73 -7.89
C GLU A 202 -19.45 -23.44 -7.40
N LEU A 203 -20.41 -22.70 -6.83
CA LEU A 203 -21.71 -23.26 -6.43
C LEU A 203 -22.48 -23.79 -7.64
N ALA A 204 -22.56 -23.03 -8.74
CA ALA A 204 -23.22 -23.50 -9.96
C ALA A 204 -22.61 -24.80 -10.50
N LYS A 205 -21.28 -24.94 -10.41
CA LYS A 205 -20.58 -26.18 -10.80
C LYS A 205 -20.86 -27.36 -9.90
N SER A 206 -21.25 -27.14 -8.65
CA SER A 206 -21.60 -28.22 -7.72
C SER A 206 -23.02 -28.77 -7.92
N LEU A 207 -23.81 -28.16 -8.80
CA LEU A 207 -25.13 -28.67 -9.20
C LEU A 207 -25.02 -29.77 -10.26
N ASP A 208 -23.90 -29.84 -10.98
CA ASP A 208 -23.54 -30.88 -11.94
C ASP A 208 -22.71 -31.98 -11.27
#